data_AF-A0A3D1AS65-F1
#
_entry.id   AF-A0A3D1AS65-F1
#
_cell.length_a   1.000
_cell.length_b   1.000
_cell.length_c   1.000
_cell.angle_alpha   90.00
_cell.angle_beta   90.00
_cell.angle_gamma   90.00
#
_symmetry.space_group_name_H-M   'P 1'
#
loop_
_entity.id
_entity.type
_entity.pdbx_description
1 polymer ?
#
loop_
_entity_poly.entity_id
_entity_poly.type
_entity_poly.pdbx_seq_one_letter_code
_entity_poly.pdbx_strand_id
1 'polypeptide(L)'
;DVRFFERGAGETLSSGTGSTGAAFAALHHGLVSSPVRVLTPAGPLELRQSGDALYLTGPAVIVAEGIFHYDEHECLDPPEPPITLPKSCSTN
;
A
#
# COMPACT_ATOMS: atom_id res chain seq x y z
N ASP A 1 -5.97 7.64 14.16
CA ASP A 1 -4.56 7.67 13.77
C ASP A 1 -4.16 6.27 13.34
N VAL A 2 -3.30 6.14 12.34
CA VAL A 2 -2.85 4.86 11.80
C VAL A 2 -1.34 4.86 11.57
N ARG A 3 -0.74 3.67 11.61
CA ARG A 3 0.67 3.39 11.30
C ARG A 3 0.72 2.15 10.42
N PHE A 4 1.73 2.07 9.56
CA PHE A 4 1.80 1.02 8.53
C PHE A 4 3.14 0.29 8.57
N PHE A 5 3.06 -1.03 8.50
CA PHE A 5 4.22 -1.89 8.25
C PHE A 5 3.91 -2.73 7.01
N GLU A 6 4.49 -2.35 5.88
CA GLU A 6 4.19 -2.91 4.57
C GLU A 6 5.13 -4.06 4.21
N ARG A 7 4.55 -5.10 3.60
CA ARG A 7 5.28 -6.30 3.18
C ARG A 7 6.39 -5.93 2.19
N GLY A 8 7.64 -6.16 2.59
CA GLY A 8 8.82 -5.90 1.76
C GLY A 8 9.32 -4.45 1.77
N ALA A 9 8.60 -3.53 2.43
CA ALA A 9 9.00 -2.12 2.55
C ALA A 9 9.27 -1.68 4.01
N GLY A 10 8.73 -2.41 5.00
CA GLY A 10 8.87 -2.04 6.41
C GLY A 10 7.91 -0.92 6.80
N GLU A 11 8.31 -0.06 7.75
CA GLU A 11 7.48 1.08 8.17
C GLU A 11 7.34 2.12 7.04
N THR A 12 6.11 2.54 6.74
CA THR A 12 5.83 3.59 5.75
C THR A 12 5.08 4.77 6.38
N LEU A 13 5.34 5.98 5.89
CA LEU A 13 4.71 7.20 6.43
C LEU A 13 3.23 7.32 6.06
N SER A 14 2.78 6.63 5.01
CA SER A 14 1.39 6.57 4.59
C SER A 14 1.16 5.36 3.69
N SER A 15 -0.07 4.84 3.71
CA SER A 15 -0.53 3.74 2.87
C SER A 15 -1.97 4.03 2.46
N GLY A 16 -2.23 4.21 1.17
CA GLY A 16 -3.58 4.51 0.67
C GLY A 16 -4.55 3.35 0.93
N THR A 17 -4.18 2.14 0.52
CA THR A 17 -4.97 0.93 0.75
C THR A 17 -5.06 0.57 2.23
N GLY A 18 -3.97 0.72 2.99
CA GLY A 18 -3.97 0.53 4.44
C GLY A 18 -4.93 1.48 5.15
N SER A 19 -4.94 2.76 4.77
CA SER A 19 -5.87 3.76 5.31
C SER A 19 -7.33 3.41 5.00
N THR A 20 -7.61 2.97 3.78
CA THR A 20 -8.95 2.50 3.38
C THR A 20 -9.41 1.28 4.17
N GLY A 21 -8.53 0.28 4.34
CA GLY A 21 -8.83 -0.90 5.15
C GLY A 21 -9.13 -0.55 6.62
N ALA A 22 -8.31 0.33 7.21
CA ALA A 22 -8.52 0.79 8.59
C ALA A 22 -9.83 1.55 8.76
N ALA A 23 -10.16 2.46 7.83
CA ALA A 23 -11.43 3.19 7.86
C ALA A 23 -12.64 2.26 7.68
N PHE A 24 -12.56 1.30 6.75
CA PHE A 24 -13.61 0.30 6.55
C PHE A 24 -13.86 -0.50 7.82
N ALA A 25 -12.80 -1.01 8.46
CA ALA A 25 -12.92 -1.76 9.71
C ALA A 25 -13.58 -0.92 10.81
N ALA A 26 -13.17 0.35 10.97
CA ALA A 26 -13.74 1.24 11.97
C ALA A 26 -15.23 1.55 11.70
N LEU A 27 -15.61 1.78 10.44
CA LEU A 27 -17.00 1.98 10.02
C LEU A 27 -17.84 0.72 10.26
N HIS A 28 -17.32 -0.44 9.87
CA HIS A 28 -17.99 -1.73 10.03
C HIS A 28 -18.26 -2.08 11.50
N HIS A 29 -17.33 -1.72 12.40
CA HIS A 29 -17.49 -1.90 13.84
C HIS A 29 -18.28 -0.77 14.52
N GLY A 30 -18.80 0.21 13.78
CA GLY A 30 -19.58 1.33 14.33
C GLY A 30 -18.76 2.27 15.23
N LEU A 31 -17.43 2.26 15.10
CA LEU A 31 -16.53 3.10 15.90
C LEU A 31 -16.45 4.53 15.39
N VAL A 32 -16.76 4.73 14.11
CA VAL A 32 -16.76 6.01 13.41
C VAL A 32 -17.93 6.07 12.42
N SER A 33 -18.25 7.27 11.95
CA SER A 33 -19.24 7.52 10.89
C SER A 33 -18.59 8.17 9.68
N SER A 34 -19.07 7.85 8.47
CA SER A 34 -18.61 8.50 7.24
C SER A 34 -19.11 9.95 7.15
N PRO A 35 -18.29 10.93 6.69
CA PRO A 35 -16.90 10.78 6.25
C PRO A 35 -15.91 10.63 7.42
N VAL A 36 -14.84 9.88 7.18
CA VAL A 36 -13.78 9.58 8.15
C VAL A 36 -12.48 10.24 7.72
N ARG A 37 -11.87 11.01 8.62
CA ARG A 37 -10.53 11.55 8.44
C ARG A 37 -9.50 10.61 9.04
N VAL A 38 -8.67 10.01 8.19
CA VAL A 38 -7.56 9.15 8.63
C VAL A 38 -6.29 9.98 8.71
N LEU A 39 -5.70 10.05 9.91
CA LEU A 39 -4.43 10.72 10.15
C LEU A 39 -3.29 9.72 9.96
N THR A 40 -2.33 10.05 9.10
CA THR A 40 -1.09 9.29 8.88
C THR A 40 0.11 10.18 9.21
N PRO A 41 1.31 9.61 9.44
CA PRO A 41 2.54 10.40 9.55
C PRO A 41 2.82 11.33 8.36
N ALA A 42 2.45 10.95 7.13
CA ALA A 42 2.62 11.80 5.94
C ALA A 42 1.54 12.89 5.78
N GLY A 43 0.48 12.87 6.60
CA GLY A 43 -0.62 13.83 6.53
C GLY A 43 -2.01 13.19 6.55
N PRO A 44 -3.08 14.01 6.54
CA PRO A 44 -4.46 13.54 6.59
C PRO A 44 -4.94 13.03 5.23
N LEU A 45 -5.79 12.00 5.27
CA LEU A 45 -6.54 11.47 4.15
C LEU A 45 -8.03 11.49 4.50
N GLU A 46 -8.88 11.88 3.55
CA GLU A 46 -10.34 11.91 3.71
C GLU A 46 -10.95 10.69 3.05
N LEU A 47 -11.79 9.97 3.80
CA LEU A 47 -12.49 8.79 3.31
C LEU A 47 -14.01 8.98 3.40
N ARG A 48 -14.69 8.65 2.31
CA ARG A 48 -16.15 8.76 2.21
C ARG A 48 -16.73 7.44 1.72
N GLN A 49 -17.68 6.91 2.49
CA GLN A 49 -18.47 5.76 2.06
C GLN A 49 -19.58 6.21 1.11
N SER A 50 -19.84 5.41 0.09
CA SER A 50 -20.92 5.60 -0.88
C SER A 50 -21.41 4.24 -1.32
N GLY A 51 -22.54 3.79 -0.76
CA GLY A 51 -22.98 2.40 -0.88
C GLY A 51 -21.95 1.45 -0.26
N ASP A 52 -21.56 0.44 -1.03
CA ASP A 52 -20.59 -0.58 -0.61
C ASP A 52 -19.13 -0.20 -0.91
N ALA A 53 -18.89 1.00 -1.44
CA ALA A 53 -17.55 1.48 -1.79
C ALA A 53 -17.05 2.56 -0.82
N LEU A 54 -15.72 2.59 -0.63
CA LEU A 54 -15.00 3.68 0.01
C LEU A 54 -14.18 4.45 -1.02
N TYR A 55 -14.32 5.78 -0.99
CA TYR A 55 -13.53 6.70 -1.78
C TYR A 55 -12.52 7.39 -0.88
N LEU A 56 -11.26 7.43 -1.31
CA LEU A 56 -10.17 8.10 -0.62
C LEU A 56 -9.77 9.35 -1.39
N THR A 57 -9.57 10.46 -0.69
CA THR A 57 -9.06 11.73 -1.22
C THR A 57 -7.89 12.19 -0.37
N GLY A 58 -6.80 12.57 -1.03
CA GLY A 58 -5.59 13.07 -0.40
C GLY A 58 -4.79 13.96 -1.34
N PRO A 59 -3.84 14.75 -0.82
CA PRO A 59 -2.99 15.60 -1.64
C PRO A 59 -2.00 14.77 -2.47
N ALA A 60 -1.68 15.28 -3.66
CA ALA A 60 -0.60 14.78 -4.50
C ALA A 60 0.20 15.96 -5.04
N VAL A 61 1.54 15.85 -5.03
CA VAL A 61 2.44 16.92 -5.47
C VAL A 61 3.54 16.29 -6.34
N ILE A 62 3.74 16.84 -7.54
CA ILE A 62 4.89 16.51 -8.38
C ILE A 62 6.08 17.29 -7.83
N VAL A 63 7.14 16.60 -7.41
CA VAL A 63 8.31 17.22 -6.76
C VAL A 63 9.52 17.37 -7.69
N ALA A 64 9.57 16.59 -8.76
CA ALA A 64 10.66 16.60 -9.74
C ALA A 64 10.22 15.97 -11.07
N GLU A 65 10.95 16.29 -12.13
CA GLU A 65 10.87 15.68 -13.46
C GLU A 65 12.29 15.33 -13.93
N GLY A 66 12.44 14.31 -14.78
CA GLY A 66 13.77 13.88 -15.26
C GLY A 66 13.73 12.70 -16.22
N ILE A 67 14.92 12.21 -16.60
CA ILE A 67 15.13 11.03 -17.44
C ILE A 67 15.83 9.96 -16.60
N PHE A 68 15.30 8.74 -16.58
CA PHE A 68 15.90 7.60 -15.89
C PHE A 68 16.63 6.71 -16.90
N HIS A 69 17.94 6.49 -16.67
CA HIS A 69 18.74 5.55 -17.43
C HIS A 69 18.91 4.28 -16.59
N TYR A 70 18.44 3.15 -17.12
CA TYR A 70 18.55 1.86 -16.44
C TYR A 70 19.58 1.01 -17.19
N ASP A 71 20.69 0.68 -16.53
CA ASP A 71 21.64 -0.31 -17.02
C ASP A 71 21.28 -1.67 -16.43
N GLU A 72 21.01 -2.63 -17.30
CA GLU A 72 20.74 -4.01 -16.91
C GLU A 72 22.03 -4.68 -16.43
N HIS A 73 22.23 -4.71 -15.12
CA HIS A 73 23.14 -5.67 -14.52
C HIS A 73 22.44 -7.02 -14.51
N GLU A 74 23.01 -8.02 -15.17
CA GLU A 74 22.58 -9.41 -15.02
C GLU A 74 22.53 -9.73 -13.52
N CYS A 75 21.32 -9.95 -13.01
CA CYS A 75 21.14 -10.58 -11.72
C CYS A 75 21.81 -11.95 -11.84
N LEU A 76 23.03 -12.09 -11.32
CA LEU A 76 23.62 -13.40 -11.12
C LEU A 76 22.68 -14.14 -10.19
N ASP A 77 21.91 -15.08 -10.74
CA ASP A 77 21.08 -15.95 -9.94
C ASP A 77 21.96 -16.58 -8.86
N PRO A 78 21.58 -16.51 -7.57
CA PRO A 78 22.29 -17.26 -6.56
C PRO A 78 22.29 -18.73 -7.00
N PRO A 79 23.41 -19.47 -6.82
CA PRO A 79 23.49 -20.85 -7.27
C PRO A 79 22.30 -21.64 -6.74
N GLU A 80 21.60 -22.34 -7.62
CA GLU A 80 20.42 -23.11 -7.24
C GLU A 80 20.74 -24.00 -6.03
N PRO A 81 19.95 -23.95 -4.94
CA PRO A 81 20.13 -24.89 -3.85
C PRO A 81 19.89 -26.31 -4.36
N PRO A 82 20.65 -27.32 -3.90
CA PRO A 82 20.49 -28.69 -4.36
C PRO A 82 19.09 -29.21 -3.99
N ILE A 83 18.21 -29.21 -4.98
CA ILE A 83 16.97 -29.98 -5.11
C ILE A 83 16.04 -29.93 -3.89
N THR A 84 14.91 -29.22 -4.00
CA THR A 84 13.63 -29.66 -3.40
C THR A 84 12.40 -29.14 -4.17
N LEU A 85 11.67 -30.12 -4.72
CA LEU A 85 10.27 -30.15 -5.21
C LEU A 85 9.85 -29.21 -6.36
N PRO A 86 9.09 -29.72 -7.37
CA PRO A 86 8.62 -28.90 -8.48
C PRO A 86 7.60 -27.88 -7.97
N LYS A 87 7.95 -26.59 -8.03
CA LYS A 87 6.97 -25.51 -7.94
C LYS A 87 6.15 -25.50 -9.22
N SER A 88 4.91 -25.95 -9.16
CA SER A 88 3.92 -25.60 -10.19
C SER A 88 3.69 -24.09 -10.10
N CYS A 89 4.34 -23.34 -11.00
CA CYS A 89 4.07 -21.93 -11.19
C CYS A 89 2.72 -21.82 -11.92
N SER A 90 1.64 -21.68 -11.16
CA SER A 90 0.35 -21.21 -11.68
C SER A 90 0.42 -19.69 -11.66
N THR A 91 0.65 -19.08 -12.81
CA THR A 91 0.42 -17.65 -13.02
C THR A 91 -1.09 -17.40 -13.05
N ASN A 92 -1.60 -16.67 -12.05
CA ASN A 92 -2.82 -15.87 -12.23
C ASN A 92 -2.46 -14.59 -12.99
#